data_AF-A0A645DZQ8-F1
#
_entry.id   AF-A0A645DZQ8-F1
#
_cell.length_a   1.000
_cell.length_b   1.000
_cell.length_c   1.000
_cell.angle_alpha   90.00
_cell.angle_beta   90.00
_cell.angle_gamma   90.00
#
_symmetry.space_group_name_H-M   'P 1'
#
loop_
_entity.id
_entity.type
_entity.pdbx_description
1 polymer ?
#
loop_
_entity_poly.entity_id
_entity_poly.type
_entity_poly.pdbx_seq_one_letter_code
_entity_poly.pdbx_strand_id
1 'polypeptide(L)'
;MNEAYGPDTDPDNFGLTAKDAVLTVRSRAGFKSDDQFLNGVTTKESMREKIKNERRIELSFEEQRYFDVRRWMDGDRLNQPVTGIRIIQNGNTLDYSNFIVDDLRKFSPHMYLHPIPLNEIKISPQIVQNPGW
;
A
#
# COMPACT_ATOMS: atom_id res chain seq x y z
N MET A 1 -16.61 -1.31 -7.71
CA MET A 1 -16.63 -0.54 -8.96
C MET A 1 -15.45 -0.87 -9.87
N ASN A 2 -14.19 -0.50 -9.56
CA ASN A 2 -13.04 -0.78 -10.44
C ASN A 2 -12.90 -2.26 -10.85
N GLU A 3 -12.86 -3.17 -9.88
CA GLU A 3 -12.62 -4.59 -10.16
C GLU A 3 -13.74 -5.25 -11.00
N ALA A 4 -14.97 -4.78 -10.84
CA ALA A 4 -16.12 -5.29 -11.57
C ALA A 4 -16.25 -4.63 -12.97
N TYR A 5 -16.21 -3.30 -13.03
CA TYR A 5 -16.67 -2.53 -14.19
C TYR A 5 -15.58 -1.67 -14.85
N GLY A 6 -14.43 -1.53 -14.21
CA GLY A 6 -13.34 -0.68 -14.69
C GLY A 6 -13.31 0.70 -14.04
N PRO A 7 -12.34 1.53 -14.43
CA PRO A 7 -12.09 2.82 -13.79
C PRO A 7 -13.15 3.89 -14.07
N ASP A 8 -13.79 3.83 -15.23
CA ASP A 8 -14.57 4.93 -15.83
C ASP A 8 -16.09 4.74 -15.75
N THR A 9 -16.57 3.63 -15.19
CA THR A 9 -17.99 3.25 -15.27
C THR A 9 -18.64 3.17 -13.88
N ASP A 10 -19.87 3.68 -13.81
CA ASP A 10 -20.77 3.56 -12.65
C ASP A 10 -22.12 2.99 -13.14
N PRO A 11 -22.19 1.66 -13.38
CA PRO A 11 -23.33 1.06 -14.08
C PRO A 11 -24.64 1.09 -13.30
N ASP A 12 -24.54 1.12 -11.97
CA ASP A 12 -25.70 1.13 -11.07
C ASP A 12 -26.03 2.56 -10.58
N ASN A 13 -25.34 3.57 -11.13
CA ASN A 13 -25.54 4.99 -10.84
C ASN A 13 -25.46 5.33 -9.33
N PHE A 14 -24.47 4.77 -8.65
CA PHE A 14 -24.21 5.01 -7.23
C PHE A 14 -23.53 6.36 -6.94
N GLY A 15 -23.12 7.09 -7.98
CA GLY A 15 -22.80 8.52 -7.95
C GLY A 15 -21.35 8.88 -8.29
N LEU A 16 -20.40 7.95 -8.22
CA LEU A 16 -18.98 8.23 -8.49
C LEU A 16 -18.34 7.04 -9.20
N THR A 17 -17.59 7.27 -10.29
CA THR A 17 -16.70 6.25 -10.84
C THR A 17 -15.52 5.97 -9.89
N ALA A 18 -14.73 4.92 -10.16
CA ALA A 18 -13.54 4.66 -9.37
C ALA A 18 -12.51 5.80 -9.48
N LYS A 19 -12.41 6.46 -10.64
CA LYS A 19 -11.58 7.66 -10.81
C LYS A 19 -12.12 8.82 -10.00
N ASP A 20 -13.42 9.09 -10.07
CA ASP A 20 -14.04 10.22 -9.35
C ASP A 20 -13.86 10.09 -7.85
N ALA A 21 -13.97 8.87 -7.31
CA ALA A 21 -13.72 8.62 -5.89
C ALA A 21 -12.28 8.98 -5.47
N VAL A 22 -11.27 8.61 -6.27
CA VAL A 22 -9.87 8.98 -6.01
C VAL A 22 -9.65 10.48 -6.18
N LEU A 23 -10.23 11.09 -7.22
CA LEU A 23 -10.13 12.55 -7.44
C LEU A 23 -10.77 13.35 -6.30
N THR A 24 -11.84 12.85 -5.69
CA THR A 24 -12.48 13.49 -4.53
C THR A 24 -11.51 13.57 -3.34
N VAL A 25 -10.82 12.47 -3.03
CA VAL A 25 -9.78 12.42 -1.98
C VAL A 25 -8.68 13.44 -2.26
N ARG A 26 -8.18 13.45 -3.49
CA ARG A 26 -7.08 14.30 -3.95
C ARG A 26 -7.44 15.78 -3.99
N SER A 27 -8.64 16.11 -4.44
CA SER A 27 -9.15 17.49 -4.45
C SER A 27 -9.20 18.06 -3.03
N ARG A 28 -9.67 17.26 -2.06
CA ARG A 28 -9.67 17.64 -0.64
C ARG A 28 -8.25 17.77 -0.06
N ALA A 29 -7.27 17.04 -0.59
CA ALA A 29 -5.85 17.22 -0.26
C ALA A 29 -5.18 18.42 -0.95
N GLY A 30 -5.92 19.20 -1.76
CA GLY A 30 -5.44 20.43 -2.40
C GLY A 30 -4.91 20.25 -3.83
N PHE A 31 -5.02 19.05 -4.41
CA PHE A 31 -4.72 18.84 -5.84
C PHE A 31 -5.82 19.49 -6.69
N LYS A 32 -5.41 20.16 -7.77
CA LYS A 32 -6.29 20.96 -8.63
C LYS A 32 -6.66 20.19 -9.91
N SER A 33 -7.40 20.85 -10.80
CA SER A 33 -7.88 20.28 -12.06
C SER A 33 -6.76 19.89 -13.05
N ASP A 34 -5.54 20.37 -12.84
CA ASP A 34 -4.34 20.01 -13.61
C ASP A 34 -3.61 18.77 -13.05
N ASP A 35 -4.16 18.13 -12.01
CA ASP A 35 -3.59 16.92 -11.43
C ASP A 35 -3.52 15.77 -12.44
N GLN A 36 -2.29 15.35 -12.72
CA GLN A 36 -1.98 14.32 -13.71
C GLN A 36 -1.94 12.91 -13.11
N PHE A 37 -2.31 12.74 -11.83
CA PHE A 37 -2.16 11.47 -11.13
C PHE A 37 -2.84 10.29 -11.83
N LEU A 38 -3.99 10.51 -12.47
CA LEU A 38 -4.76 9.48 -13.19
C LEU A 38 -4.57 9.53 -14.72
N ASN A 39 -3.63 10.32 -15.23
CA ASN A 39 -3.37 10.39 -16.67
C ASN A 39 -2.93 9.01 -17.20
N GLY A 40 -3.52 8.61 -18.32
CA GLY A 40 -3.23 7.32 -18.98
C GLY A 40 -3.80 6.09 -18.27
N VAL A 41 -4.57 6.26 -17.19
CA VAL A 41 -5.22 5.13 -16.50
C VAL A 41 -6.47 4.72 -17.27
N THR A 42 -6.43 3.56 -17.93
CA THR A 42 -7.54 3.04 -18.76
C THR A 42 -7.95 1.61 -18.39
N THR A 43 -7.16 0.92 -17.57
CA THR A 43 -7.37 -0.49 -17.23
C THR A 43 -7.67 -0.67 -15.74
N LYS A 44 -8.30 -1.80 -15.41
CA LYS A 44 -8.56 -2.19 -14.00
C LYS A 44 -7.27 -2.27 -13.20
N GLU A 45 -6.23 -2.83 -13.81
CA GLU A 45 -4.92 -3.07 -13.21
C GLU A 45 -4.19 -1.76 -12.92
N SER A 46 -4.14 -0.86 -13.91
CA SER A 46 -3.50 0.46 -13.73
C SER A 46 -4.23 1.30 -12.69
N MET A 47 -5.56 1.26 -12.68
CA MET A 47 -6.37 1.94 -11.67
C MET A 47 -6.16 1.33 -10.28
N ARG A 48 -6.09 0.00 -10.17
CA ARG A 48 -5.84 -0.69 -8.89
C ARG A 48 -4.54 -0.22 -8.26
N GLU A 49 -3.47 -0.09 -9.04
CA GLU A 49 -2.19 0.41 -8.52
C GLU A 49 -2.27 1.89 -8.10
N LYS A 50 -3.03 2.72 -8.80
CA LYS A 50 -3.28 4.12 -8.38
C LYS A 50 -4.08 4.19 -7.08
N ILE A 51 -5.11 3.36 -6.92
CA ILE A 51 -5.88 3.25 -5.66
C ILE A 51 -4.96 2.80 -4.51
N LYS A 52 -4.14 1.76 -4.73
CA LYS A 52 -3.18 1.29 -3.73
C LYS A 52 -2.18 2.38 -3.33
N ASN A 53 -1.72 3.17 -4.30
CA ASN A 53 -0.81 4.28 -4.05
C ASN A 53 -1.47 5.42 -3.27
N GLU A 54 -2.65 5.87 -3.70
CA GLU A 54 -3.39 6.94 -3.01
C GLU A 54 -3.71 6.54 -1.57
N ARG A 55 -4.19 5.31 -1.36
CA ARG A 55 -4.47 4.79 -0.01
C ARG A 55 -3.22 4.74 0.87
N ARG A 56 -2.05 4.42 0.30
CA ARG A 56 -0.78 4.42 1.02
C ARG A 56 -0.38 5.83 1.47
N ILE A 57 -0.63 6.84 0.64
CA ILE A 57 -0.30 8.24 0.93
C ILE A 57 -1.29 8.81 1.94
N GLU A 58 -2.60 8.72 1.65
CA GLU A 58 -3.68 9.30 2.45
C GLU A 58 -3.71 8.76 3.88
N LEU A 59 -3.54 7.44 4.06
CA LEU A 59 -3.68 6.78 5.36
C LEU A 59 -2.31 6.41 5.96
N SER A 60 -1.27 7.17 5.61
CA SER A 60 0.07 6.93 6.13
C SER A 60 0.09 7.13 7.63
N PHE A 61 0.73 6.20 8.36
CA PHE A 61 0.82 6.18 9.83
C PHE A 61 -0.51 5.96 10.57
N GLU A 62 -1.55 5.48 9.89
CA GLU A 62 -2.85 5.14 10.49
C GLU A 62 -3.08 3.62 10.57
N GLU A 63 -2.00 2.84 10.75
CA GLU A 63 -2.03 1.37 10.90
C GLU A 63 -2.58 0.59 9.67
N GLN A 64 -2.94 1.27 8.59
CA GLN A 64 -3.53 0.62 7.40
C GLN A 64 -2.54 -0.18 6.57
N ARG A 65 -1.30 0.32 6.44
CA ARG A 65 -0.29 -0.29 5.55
C ARG A 65 -0.02 -1.75 5.89
N TYR A 66 -0.09 -2.10 7.18
CA TYR A 66 0.13 -3.45 7.68
C TYR A 66 -0.89 -4.44 7.09
N PHE A 67 -2.16 -4.10 7.13
CA PHE A 67 -3.26 -4.94 6.64
C PHE A 67 -3.41 -4.86 5.13
N ASP A 68 -3.18 -3.68 4.54
CA ASP A 68 -3.29 -3.43 3.12
C ASP A 68 -2.37 -4.33 2.29
N VAL A 69 -1.09 -4.41 2.67
CA VAL A 69 -0.13 -5.27 1.94
C VAL A 69 -0.51 -6.75 2.04
N ARG A 70 -1.04 -7.18 3.19
CA ARG A 70 -1.43 -8.59 3.40
C ARG A 70 -2.67 -8.97 2.61
N ARG A 71 -3.73 -8.18 2.68
CA ARG A 71 -4.98 -8.47 1.95
C ARG A 71 -4.82 -8.39 0.43
N TRP A 72 -3.82 -7.66 -0.06
CA TRP A 72 -3.47 -7.62 -1.48
C TRP A 72 -2.50 -8.70 -1.92
N MET A 73 -2.00 -9.53 -1.00
CA MET A 73 -0.95 -10.51 -1.27
C MET A 73 0.31 -9.88 -1.90
N ASP A 74 0.64 -8.65 -1.47
CA ASP A 74 1.75 -7.83 -1.98
C ASP A 74 2.99 -7.91 -1.06
N GLY A 75 3.14 -8.99 -0.29
CA GLY A 75 4.17 -9.18 0.72
C GLY A 75 5.61 -8.99 0.21
N ASP A 76 5.87 -9.31 -1.06
CA ASP A 76 7.18 -9.12 -1.69
C ASP A 76 7.62 -7.66 -1.74
N ARG A 77 6.67 -6.70 -1.68
CA ARG A 77 7.00 -5.27 -1.56
C ARG A 77 7.69 -4.92 -0.23
N LEU A 78 7.59 -5.80 0.77
CA LEU A 78 8.23 -5.65 2.08
C LEU A 78 9.66 -6.19 2.12
N ASN A 79 10.09 -6.92 1.08
CA ASN A 79 11.46 -7.43 0.91
C ASN A 79 12.43 -6.40 0.32
N GLN A 80 11.99 -5.16 0.12
CA GLN A 80 12.84 -4.07 -0.36
C GLN A 80 13.49 -3.34 0.82
N PRO A 81 14.76 -2.91 0.69
CA PRO A 81 15.41 -2.14 1.74
C PRO A 81 14.68 -0.82 1.97
N VAL A 82 14.65 -0.39 3.23
CA VAL A 82 14.21 0.97 3.57
C VAL A 82 15.37 1.91 3.30
N THR A 83 15.13 2.91 2.47
CA THR A 83 16.13 3.92 2.13
C THR A 83 15.81 5.26 2.78
N GLY A 84 16.85 6.07 2.97
CA GLY A 84 16.75 7.43 3.43
C GLY A 84 17.68 8.34 2.64
N ILE A 85 17.50 9.65 2.80
CA ILE A 85 18.36 10.66 2.21
C ILE A 85 19.28 11.23 3.31
N ARG A 86 20.58 11.21 3.04
CA ARG A 86 21.59 11.92 3.83
C ARG A 86 21.89 13.24 3.14
N ILE A 87 21.79 14.32 3.91
CA ILE A 87 22.07 15.68 3.47
C ILE A 87 23.33 16.15 4.18
N ILE A 88 24.33 16.57 3.42
CA ILE A 88 25.59 17.11 3.94
C ILE A 88 25.74 18.53 3.41
N GLN A 89 25.97 19.49 4.32
CA GLN A 89 26.26 20.86 3.93
C GLN A 89 27.76 21.03 3.70
N ASN A 90 28.13 21.45 2.49
CA ASN A 90 29.50 21.73 2.09
C ASN A 90 29.62 23.21 1.75
N GLY A 91 29.91 24.03 2.76
CA GLY A 91 29.87 25.49 2.64
C GLY A 91 28.45 25.99 2.31
N ASN A 92 28.28 26.53 1.10
CA ASN A 92 27.00 27.05 0.61
C ASN A 92 26.21 26.07 -0.27
N THR A 93 26.71 24.84 -0.47
CA THR A 93 26.01 23.80 -1.23
C THR A 93 25.49 22.69 -0.32
N LEU A 94 24.38 22.06 -0.73
CA LEU A 94 23.82 20.88 -0.07
C LEU A 94 24.02 19.67 -0.98
N ASP A 95 24.71 18.66 -0.46
CA ASP A 95 24.90 17.38 -1.14
C ASP A 95 23.93 16.34 -0.61
N TYR A 96 23.23 15.68 -1.52
CA TYR A 96 22.21 14.68 -1.24
C TYR A 96 22.70 13.31 -1.68
N SER A 97 22.68 12.34 -0.77
CA SER A 97 23.02 10.95 -1.08
C SER A 97 21.99 10.00 -0.47
N ASN A 98 21.68 8.93 -1.20
CA ASN A 98 20.85 7.85 -0.66
C ASN A 98 21.69 6.98 0.29
N PHE A 99 21.07 6.49 1.35
CA PHE A 99 21.64 5.44 2.19
C PHE A 99 20.56 4.43 2.57
N ILE A 100 20.99 3.22 2.94
CA ILE A 100 20.13 2.16 3.43
C ILE A 100 19.94 2.36 4.93
N VAL A 101 18.68 2.47 5.36
CA VAL A 101 18.28 2.55 6.77
C VAL A 101 18.13 1.15 7.36
N ASP A 102 17.51 0.24 6.60
CA ASP A 102 17.27 -1.15 7.01
C ASP A 102 17.23 -2.05 5.76
N ASP A 103 18.16 -3.00 5.67
CA ASP A 103 18.20 -4.05 4.63
C ASP A 103 17.81 -5.45 5.15
N LEU A 104 17.46 -5.58 6.43
CA LEU A 104 17.22 -6.87 7.08
C LEU A 104 15.79 -7.36 6.90
N ARG A 105 14.93 -6.54 6.27
CA ARG A 105 13.52 -6.86 6.07
C ARG A 105 13.35 -8.08 5.19
N LYS A 106 12.78 -9.13 5.79
CA LYS A 106 12.38 -10.37 5.12
C LYS A 106 10.92 -10.64 5.39
N PHE A 107 10.19 -10.93 4.32
CA PHE A 107 8.81 -11.34 4.30
C PHE A 107 8.72 -12.66 3.56
N SER A 108 8.20 -13.66 4.25
CA SER A 108 7.95 -15.00 3.72
C SER A 108 6.45 -15.29 3.70
N PRO A 109 5.94 -16.15 2.81
CA PRO A 109 4.50 -16.36 2.66
C PRO A 109 3.72 -16.70 3.95
N HIS A 110 4.32 -17.43 4.90
CA HIS A 110 3.66 -17.73 6.18
C HIS A 110 3.34 -16.45 7.00
N MET A 111 4.07 -15.35 6.78
CA MET A 111 3.91 -14.07 7.49
C MET A 111 2.67 -13.26 7.05
N TYR A 112 1.90 -13.76 6.07
CA TYR A 112 0.55 -13.25 5.80
C TYR A 112 -0.39 -13.47 6.99
N LEU A 113 -0.15 -14.51 7.79
CA LEU A 113 -0.88 -14.82 9.01
C LEU A 113 0.08 -14.77 10.21
N HIS A 114 -0.44 -14.38 11.37
CA HIS A 114 0.35 -14.46 12.61
C HIS A 114 0.41 -15.89 13.12
N PRO A 115 1.50 -16.32 13.77
CA PRO A 115 1.53 -17.59 14.47
C PRO A 115 0.52 -17.55 15.62
N ILE A 116 -0.25 -18.63 15.76
CA ILE A 116 -1.05 -18.85 16.97
C ILE A 116 -0.08 -19.16 18.11
N PRO A 117 -0.19 -18.52 19.29
CA PRO A 117 0.72 -18.77 20.40
C PRO A 117 0.75 -20.26 20.78
N LEU A 118 1.96 -20.81 20.97
CA LEU A 118 2.15 -22.23 21.25
C LEU A 118 1.38 -22.71 22.49
N ASN A 119 1.19 -21.84 23.48
CA ASN A 119 0.44 -22.18 24.68
C ASN A 119 -1.04 -22.45 24.38
N GLU A 120 -1.65 -21.70 23.46
CA GLU A 120 -3.05 -21.91 23.05
C GLU A 120 -3.23 -23.26 22.36
N ILE A 121 -2.28 -23.64 21.50
CA ILE A 121 -2.26 -24.95 20.82
C ILE A 121 -2.12 -26.09 21.85
N LYS A 122 -1.29 -25.89 22.89
CA LYS A 122 -1.12 -26.89 23.96
C LYS A 122 -2.39 -27.06 24.80
N ILE A 123 -3.10 -25.97 25.08
CA ILE A 123 -4.33 -25.98 25.87
C ILE A 123 -5.48 -26.61 25.07
N SER A 124 -5.58 -26.31 23.77
CA SER A 124 -6.62 -26.83 22.90
C SER A 124 -6.01 -27.51 21.66
N PRO A 125 -5.77 -28.83 21.72
CA PRO A 125 -5.17 -29.59 20.61
C PRO A 125 -5.99 -29.60 19.31
N GLN A 126 -7.25 -29.13 19.34
CA GLN A 126 -8.07 -28.96 18.14
C GLN A 126 -7.71 -27.72 17.33
N ILE A 127 -6.99 -26.76 17.92
CA ILE A 127 -6.50 -25.58 17.21
C ILE A 127 -5.32 -25.99 16.34
N VAL A 128 -5.49 -25.90 15.02
CA VAL A 128 -4.44 -26.13 14.04
C VAL A 128 -3.67 -24.83 13.81
N GLN A 129 -2.34 -24.92 13.73
CA GLN A 129 -1.48 -23.78 13.47
C GLN A 129 -1.72 -23.18 12.08
N ASN A 130 -1.47 -21.88 11.93
CA ASN A 130 -1.45 -21.22 10.63
C ASN A 130 -0.34 -21.80 9.72
N PRO A 131 -0.57 -21.92 8.41
CA PRO A 131 0.38 -22.56 7.50
C PRO A 131 1.80 -21.98 7.58
N GLY A 132 2.79 -22.85 7.80
CA GLY A 132 4.21 -22.52 7.82
C GLY A 132 4.77 -21.97 9.13
N TRP A 133 3.96 -21.92 10.20
CA TRP A 133 4.37 -21.59 11.56
C TRP A 133 4.47 -22.81 12.48
#